data_AF-A0A0H2U968-F1
#
_entry.id   AF-A0A0H2U968-F1
#
_cell.length_a   1.000
_cell.length_b   1.000
_cell.length_c   1.000
_cell.angle_alpha   90.00
_cell.angle_beta   90.00
_cell.angle_gamma   90.00
#
_symmetry.space_group_name_H-M   'P 1'
#
loop_
_entity.id
_entity.type
_entity.pdbx_description
1 polymer ?
#
loop_
_entity_poly.entity_id
_entity_poly.type
_entity_poly.pdbx_seq_one_letter_code
_entity_poly.pdbx_strand_id
1 'polypeptide(L)'
;MAQTQPAASAVPPGLMADITAYVEEYMSHYDGSHDFNHIKRVVALSRSILADEKGPAASRGIVYDETLIELGALLHDVGDKKYLKPGQDATTLVRDVLLEKGADPSLAARVQDLVLHVSFSSEKKDPAKVVAKLAELPELAVVQDADRL
;
A
#
# COMPACT_ATOMS: atom_id res chain seq x y z
N MET A 1 -9.57 -25.24 -20.11
CA MET A 1 -9.90 -24.07 -19.28
C MET A 1 -8.57 -23.45 -18.87
N ALA A 2 -8.13 -22.41 -19.59
CA ALA A 2 -6.85 -21.77 -19.34
C ALA A 2 -6.97 -20.93 -18.06
N GLN A 3 -6.27 -21.35 -17.01
CA GLN A 3 -6.07 -20.55 -15.82
C GLN A 3 -5.08 -19.45 -16.19
N THR A 4 -5.59 -18.26 -16.52
CA THR A 4 -4.77 -17.07 -16.69
C THR A 4 -4.23 -16.69 -15.32
N GLN A 5 -2.96 -17.04 -15.05
CA GLN A 5 -2.20 -16.43 -13.96
C GLN A 5 -2.25 -14.90 -14.15
N PRO A 6 -2.48 -14.09 -13.09
CA PRO A 6 -2.33 -12.66 -13.21
C PRO A 6 -0.87 -12.40 -13.59
N ALA A 7 -0.67 -11.70 -14.70
CA ALA A 7 0.65 -11.28 -15.15
C ALA A 7 1.36 -10.61 -13.97
N ALA A 8 2.56 -11.08 -13.62
CA ALA A 8 3.42 -10.36 -12.70
C ALA A 8 3.60 -8.95 -13.27
N SER A 9 2.90 -7.96 -12.72
CA SER A 9 2.96 -6.57 -13.16
C SER A 9 4.43 -6.17 -13.14
N ALA A 10 4.97 -5.83 -14.30
CA ALA A 10 6.39 -5.53 -14.43
C ALA A 10 6.72 -4.28 -13.62
N VAL A 11 7.38 -4.47 -12.48
CA VAL A 11 7.89 -3.36 -11.67
C VAL A 11 9.15 -2.84 -12.35
N PRO A 12 9.23 -1.56 -12.72
CA PRO A 12 10.45 -1.03 -13.31
C PRO A 12 11.60 -1.08 -12.30
N PRO A 13 12.83 -1.39 -12.76
CA PRO A 13 14.00 -1.43 -11.88
C PRO A 13 14.21 -0.04 -11.26
N GLY A 14 14.18 0.02 -9.93
CA GLY A 14 14.33 1.27 -9.18
C GLY A 14 13.03 1.91 -8.69
N LEU A 15 11.84 1.41 -9.07
CA LEU A 15 10.55 1.98 -8.64
C LEU A 15 10.50 2.19 -7.12
N MET A 16 10.89 1.17 -6.35
CA MET A 16 10.85 1.22 -4.89
C MET A 16 11.73 2.33 -4.33
N ALA A 17 12.91 2.55 -4.91
CA ALA A 17 13.82 3.60 -4.49
C ALA A 17 13.25 4.99 -4.83
N ASP A 18 12.69 5.15 -6.03
CA ASP A 18 12.08 6.40 -6.48
C ASP A 18 10.86 6.78 -5.64
N ILE A 19 10.02 5.80 -5.31
CA ILE A 19 8.87 5.97 -4.42
C ILE A 19 9.32 6.27 -2.99
N THR A 20 10.34 5.58 -2.49
CA THR A 20 10.90 5.85 -1.16
C THR A 20 11.41 7.30 -1.06
N ALA A 21 12.15 7.77 -2.06
CA ALA A 21 12.63 9.14 -2.12
C ALA A 21 11.48 10.15 -2.21
N TYR A 22 10.46 9.86 -3.03
CA TYR A 22 9.25 10.69 -3.10
C TYR A 22 8.53 10.78 -1.75
N VAL A 23 8.37 9.66 -1.04
CA VAL A 23 7.72 9.63 0.27
C VAL A 23 8.55 10.38 1.31
N GLU A 24 9.88 10.22 1.31
CA GLU A 24 10.78 10.96 2.19
C GLU A 24 10.63 12.48 1.99
N GLU A 25 10.60 12.95 0.74
CA GLU A 25 10.37 14.36 0.42
C GLU A 25 8.95 14.80 0.82
N TYR A 26 7.93 14.00 0.50
CA TYR A 26 6.54 14.29 0.83
C TYR A 26 6.32 14.41 2.35
N MET A 27 6.94 13.52 3.13
CA MET A 27 6.87 13.51 4.60
C MET A 27 7.75 14.58 5.25
N SER A 28 8.75 15.13 4.56
CA SER A 28 9.55 16.25 5.08
C SER A 28 8.71 17.51 5.36
N HIS A 29 7.52 17.59 4.77
CA HIS A 29 6.54 18.66 5.01
C HIS A 29 5.60 18.39 6.20
N TYR A 30 5.64 17.19 6.78
CA TYR A 30 4.82 16.83 7.93
C TYR A 30 5.46 17.36 9.22
N ASP A 31 4.63 17.64 10.24
CA ASP A 31 5.17 17.95 11.56
C ASP A 31 5.83 16.69 12.18
N GLY A 32 6.69 16.86 13.18
CA GLY A 32 7.46 15.76 13.78
C GLY A 32 6.65 14.60 14.39
N SER A 33 5.31 14.64 14.33
CA SER A 33 4.43 13.52 14.72
C SER A 33 4.22 12.48 13.60
N HIS A 34 4.53 12.83 12.35
CA HIS A 34 4.41 11.96 11.18
C HIS A 34 5.72 12.04 10.37
N ASP A 35 6.78 11.53 10.98
CA ASP A 35 8.10 11.53 10.37
C ASP A 35 8.27 10.28 9.50
N PHE A 36 9.11 10.35 8.47
CA PHE A 36 9.45 9.23 7.58
C PHE A 36 9.91 7.97 8.34
N ASN A 37 10.39 8.14 9.57
CA ASN A 37 10.66 7.04 10.49
C ASN A 37 9.42 6.18 10.84
N HIS A 38 8.21 6.74 10.86
CA HIS A 38 6.94 5.98 10.94
C HIS A 38 6.82 5.03 9.76
N ILE A 39 6.87 5.56 8.54
CA ILE A 39 6.79 4.78 7.31
C ILE A 39 7.84 3.66 7.29
N LYS A 40 9.10 3.96 7.67
CA LYS A 40 10.16 2.94 7.76
C LYS A 40 9.81 1.80 8.71
N ARG A 41 9.21 2.09 9.87
CA ARG A 41 8.76 1.06 10.81
C ARG A 41 7.65 0.22 10.21
N VAL A 42 6.63 0.85 9.61
CA VAL A 42 5.50 0.13 8.97
C VAL A 42 6.00 -0.79 7.85
N VAL A 43 6.94 -0.34 7.01
CA VAL A 43 7.55 -1.18 5.97
C VAL A 43 8.34 -2.36 6.55
N ALA A 44 9.08 -2.15 7.65
CA ALA A 44 9.82 -3.23 8.29
C ALA A 44 8.87 -4.26 8.96
N LEU A 45 7.80 -3.78 9.58
CA LEU A 45 6.76 -4.60 10.21
C LEU A 45 5.97 -5.37 9.16
N SER A 46 5.57 -4.76 8.05
CA SER A 46 4.82 -5.42 6.98
C SER A 46 5.61 -6.58 6.36
N ARG A 47 6.93 -6.40 6.16
CA ARG A 47 7.84 -7.47 5.74
C ARG A 47 7.93 -8.61 6.76
N SER A 48 7.98 -8.28 8.04
CA SER A 48 8.04 -9.27 9.12
C SER A 48 6.74 -10.08 9.22
N ILE A 49 5.59 -9.41 9.21
CA ILE A 49 4.27 -10.03 9.21
C ILE A 49 4.09 -10.91 7.97
N LEU A 50 4.50 -10.44 6.80
CA LEU A 50 4.45 -11.23 5.57
C LEU A 50 5.30 -12.51 5.67
N ALA A 51 6.48 -12.44 6.28
CA ALA A 51 7.33 -13.62 6.49
C ALA A 51 6.65 -14.66 7.40
N ASP A 52 5.97 -14.20 8.44
CA ASP A 52 5.24 -15.07 9.37
C ASP A 52 3.95 -15.64 8.74
N GLU A 53 3.23 -14.85 7.94
CA GLU A 53 1.97 -15.25 7.28
C GLU A 53 2.20 -16.13 6.05
N LYS A 54 3.37 -16.09 5.40
CA LYS A 54 3.66 -16.88 4.17
C LYS A 54 3.39 -18.37 4.34
N GLY A 55 3.77 -18.97 5.47
CA GLY A 55 3.53 -20.39 5.75
C GLY A 55 2.05 -20.75 5.92
N PRO A 56 1.33 -20.09 6.86
CA PRO A 56 -0.11 -20.26 7.06
C PRO A 56 -0.94 -19.91 5.81
N ALA A 57 -0.56 -18.88 5.04
CA ALA A 57 -1.25 -18.46 3.83
C ALA A 57 -1.10 -19.46 2.68
N ALA A 58 0.11 -19.98 2.47
CA ALA A 58 0.34 -21.04 1.48
C ALA A 58 -0.53 -22.28 1.75
N SER A 59 -0.69 -22.64 3.03
CA SER A 59 -1.56 -23.75 3.46
C SER A 59 -3.06 -23.49 3.22
N ARG A 60 -3.46 -22.22 3.09
CA ARG A 60 -4.82 -21.76 2.77
C ARG A 60 -5.03 -21.47 1.28
N GLY A 61 -3.98 -21.63 0.44
CA GLY A 61 -4.02 -21.28 -0.98
C GLY A 61 -4.00 -19.77 -1.26
N ILE A 62 -3.61 -18.96 -0.28
CA ILE A 62 -3.49 -17.50 -0.41
C ILE A 62 -2.07 -17.18 -0.88
N VAL A 63 -1.96 -16.35 -1.93
CA VAL A 63 -0.69 -15.86 -2.47
C VAL A 63 -0.66 -14.35 -2.26
N TYR A 64 0.35 -13.86 -1.54
CA TYR A 64 0.56 -12.43 -1.33
C TYR A 64 1.44 -11.83 -2.43
N ASP A 65 1.10 -10.64 -2.86
CA ASP A 65 1.92 -9.79 -3.72
C ASP A 65 2.83 -8.89 -2.86
N GLU A 66 4.10 -9.27 -2.76
CA GLU A 66 5.09 -8.55 -1.92
C GLU A 66 5.27 -7.09 -2.38
N THR A 67 5.19 -6.85 -3.69
CA THR A 67 5.30 -5.50 -4.26
C THR A 67 4.17 -4.61 -3.76
N LEU A 68 2.95 -5.17 -3.74
CA LEU A 68 1.75 -4.45 -3.35
C LEU A 68 1.74 -4.14 -1.85
N ILE A 69 2.24 -5.06 -1.02
CA ILE A 69 2.43 -4.84 0.42
C ILE A 69 3.46 -3.73 0.67
N GLU A 70 4.62 -3.79 0.01
CA GLU A 70 5.68 -2.80 0.23
C GLU A 70 5.28 -1.41 -0.29
N LEU A 71 4.70 -1.31 -1.49
CA LEU A 71 4.20 -0.04 -2.03
C LEU A 71 3.05 0.51 -1.18
N GLY A 72 2.15 -0.36 -0.73
CA GLY A 72 1.07 -0.01 0.18
C GLY A 72 1.59 0.58 1.49
N ALA A 73 2.55 -0.09 2.13
CA ALA A 73 3.18 0.39 3.37
C ALA A 73 3.95 1.71 3.17
N LEU A 74 4.64 1.90 2.04
CA LEU A 74 5.33 3.15 1.73
C LEU A 74 4.36 4.33 1.51
N LEU A 75 3.22 4.08 0.87
CA LEU A 75 2.32 5.13 0.38
C LEU A 75 1.06 5.31 1.24
N HIS A 76 0.87 4.55 2.33
CA HIS A 76 -0.39 4.57 3.07
C HIS A 76 -0.78 5.95 3.64
N ASP A 77 0.20 6.76 4.04
CA ASP A 77 -0.02 8.12 4.52
C ASP A 77 0.03 9.18 3.40
N VAL A 78 0.33 8.79 2.16
CA VAL A 78 0.30 9.70 1.01
C VAL A 78 -1.15 9.98 0.62
N GLY A 79 -1.51 11.26 0.56
CA GLY A 79 -2.88 11.70 0.32
C GLY A 79 -3.70 11.97 1.60
N ASP A 80 -3.07 12.01 2.78
CA ASP A 80 -3.76 12.51 3.97
C ASP A 80 -4.28 13.94 3.76
N LYS A 81 -5.53 14.19 4.14
CA LYS A 81 -6.23 15.47 3.96
C LYS A 81 -5.52 16.65 4.60
N LYS A 82 -4.71 16.41 5.63
CA LYS A 82 -3.93 17.44 6.31
C LYS A 82 -2.82 18.01 5.41
N TYR A 83 -2.38 17.26 4.39
CA TYR A 83 -1.20 17.61 3.56
C TYR A 83 -1.46 17.58 2.06
N LEU A 84 -2.69 17.25 1.62
CA LEU A 84 -3.13 17.44 0.24
C LEU A 84 -2.97 18.90 -0.16
N LYS A 85 -2.25 19.14 -1.27
CA LYS A 85 -2.17 20.48 -1.86
C LYS A 85 -3.50 20.83 -2.53
N PRO A 86 -3.85 22.13 -2.63
CA PRO A 86 -5.04 22.56 -3.38
C PRO A 86 -5.05 21.99 -4.80
N GLY A 87 -6.09 21.24 -5.16
CA GLY A 87 -6.23 20.60 -6.47
C GLY A 87 -5.75 19.15 -6.57
N GLN A 88 -5.15 18.59 -5.51
CA GLN A 88 -4.84 17.16 -5.44
C GLN A 88 -6.04 16.36 -4.90
N ASP A 89 -6.24 15.16 -5.43
CA ASP A 89 -7.26 14.22 -5.00
C ASP A 89 -6.61 13.00 -4.34
N ALA A 90 -6.88 12.77 -3.05
CA ALA A 90 -6.37 11.60 -2.31
C ALA A 90 -6.77 10.27 -2.94
N THR A 91 -7.88 10.23 -3.69
CA THR A 91 -8.39 9.02 -4.32
C THR A 91 -7.66 8.63 -5.60
N THR A 92 -6.82 9.52 -6.14
CA THR A 92 -6.03 9.25 -7.35
C THR A 92 -4.54 9.52 -7.20
N LEU A 93 -4.13 10.29 -6.18
CA LEU A 93 -2.75 10.74 -6.00
C LEU A 93 -1.73 9.60 -6.03
N VAL A 94 -1.99 8.50 -5.31
CA VAL A 94 -1.08 7.35 -5.23
C VAL A 94 -0.94 6.67 -6.58
N ARG A 95 -2.07 6.47 -7.28
CA ARG A 95 -2.07 5.93 -8.65
C ARG A 95 -1.25 6.82 -9.59
N ASP A 96 -1.49 8.13 -9.55
CA ASP A 96 -0.88 9.07 -10.47
C ASP A 96 0.64 9.15 -10.25
N VAL A 97 1.10 9.18 -9.00
CA VAL A 97 2.53 9.11 -8.65
C VAL A 97 3.17 7.82 -9.15
N LEU A 98 2.52 6.67 -8.97
CA LEU A 98 3.04 5.38 -9.44
C LEU A 98 3.16 5.34 -10.97
N LEU A 99 2.16 5.86 -11.69
CA LEU A 99 2.18 5.97 -13.15
C LEU A 99 3.30 6.90 -13.64
N GLU A 100 3.51 8.04 -12.97
CA GLU A 100 4.59 8.97 -13.28
C GLU A 100 5.98 8.36 -13.10
N LYS A 101 6.12 7.45 -12.12
CA LYS A 101 7.34 6.67 -11.90
C LYS A 101 7.45 5.42 -12.79
N GLY A 102 6.53 5.25 -13.73
CA GLY A 102 6.55 4.18 -14.73
C GLY A 102 6.00 2.84 -14.26
N ALA A 103 5.28 2.80 -13.14
CA ALA A 103 4.59 1.58 -12.70
C ALA A 103 3.48 1.19 -13.68
N ASP A 104 3.18 -0.11 -13.75
CA ASP A 104 2.07 -0.61 -14.54
C ASP A 104 0.71 -0.05 -14.03
N PRO A 105 -0.22 0.35 -14.92
CA PRO A 105 -1.51 0.91 -14.51
C PRO A 105 -2.36 -0.01 -13.63
N SER A 106 -2.27 -1.34 -13.82
CA SER A 106 -3.00 -2.29 -12.98
C SER A 106 -2.42 -2.34 -11.57
N LEU A 107 -1.09 -2.30 -11.44
CA LEU A 107 -0.40 -2.20 -10.15
C LEU A 107 -0.74 -0.88 -9.45
N ALA A 108 -0.64 0.24 -10.16
CA ALA A 108 -0.95 1.56 -9.63
C ALA A 108 -2.39 1.66 -9.10
N ALA A 109 -3.35 1.10 -9.85
CA ALA A 109 -4.75 1.05 -9.41
C ALA A 109 -4.94 0.17 -8.17
N ARG A 110 -4.31 -1.01 -8.11
CA ARG A 110 -4.40 -1.89 -6.94
C ARG A 110 -3.77 -1.27 -5.69
N VAL A 111 -2.63 -0.59 -5.81
CA VAL A 111 -1.98 0.08 -4.67
C VAL A 111 -2.83 1.27 -4.19
N GLN A 112 -3.37 2.08 -5.09
CA GLN A 112 -4.29 3.16 -4.72
C GLN A 112 -5.52 2.64 -3.97
N ASP A 113 -6.10 1.55 -4.45
CA ASP A 113 -7.24 0.90 -3.83
C ASP A 113 -6.89 0.34 -2.44
N LEU A 114 -5.73 -0.30 -2.28
CA LEU A 114 -5.23 -0.73 -0.97
C LEU A 114 -5.10 0.46 -0.02
N VAL A 115 -4.39 1.52 -0.42
CA VAL A 115 -4.12 2.69 0.45
C VAL A 115 -5.41 3.36 0.92
N LEU A 116 -6.43 3.46 0.07
CA LEU A 116 -7.74 4.01 0.45
C LEU A 116 -8.44 3.24 1.57
N HIS A 117 -8.12 1.95 1.71
CA HIS A 117 -8.73 1.06 2.70
C HIS A 117 -7.81 0.78 3.91
N VAL A 118 -6.54 1.20 3.89
CA VAL A 118 -5.63 1.05 5.04
C VAL A 118 -6.06 1.93 6.21
N SER A 119 -6.44 3.20 5.96
CA SER A 119 -6.71 4.14 7.04
C SER A 119 -7.85 3.69 7.96
N PHE A 120 -7.62 3.76 9.27
CA PHE A 120 -8.59 3.42 10.34
C PHE A 120 -9.95 4.15 10.19
N SER A 121 -9.92 5.36 9.64
CA SER A 121 -11.14 6.14 9.34
C SER A 121 -12.04 5.48 8.29
N SER A 122 -11.48 4.74 7.34
CA SER A 122 -12.23 3.98 6.32
C SER A 122 -12.84 2.72 6.95
N GLU A 123 -12.09 2.01 7.80
CA GLU A 123 -12.58 0.83 8.53
C GLU A 123 -13.77 1.14 9.44
N LYS A 124 -13.68 2.21 10.23
CA LYS A 124 -14.74 2.58 11.17
C LYS A 124 -16.04 3.00 10.48
N LYS A 125 -15.95 3.49 9.25
CA LYS A 125 -17.13 3.95 8.48
C LYS A 125 -17.92 2.81 7.87
N ASP A 126 -17.26 1.75 7.42
CA ASP A 126 -17.92 0.63 6.74
C ASP A 126 -17.15 -0.70 6.93
N PRO A 127 -17.30 -1.36 8.09
CA PRO A 127 -16.56 -2.59 8.38
C PRO A 127 -16.93 -3.74 7.44
N ALA A 128 -18.16 -3.76 6.90
CA ALA A 128 -18.58 -4.78 5.95
C ALA A 128 -17.82 -4.68 4.61
N LYS A 129 -17.56 -3.45 4.14
CA LYS A 129 -16.72 -3.23 2.95
C LYS A 129 -15.27 -3.62 3.18
N VAL A 130 -14.72 -3.38 4.37
CA VAL A 130 -13.34 -3.80 4.68
C VAL A 130 -13.23 -5.33 4.66
N VAL A 131 -14.19 -6.06 5.25
CA VAL A 131 -14.18 -7.53 5.19
C VAL A 131 -14.27 -8.06 3.76
N ALA A 132 -15.14 -7.46 2.93
CA ALA A 132 -15.21 -7.82 1.51
C ALA A 132 -13.89 -7.52 0.79
N LYS A 133 -13.24 -6.39 1.12
CA LYS A 133 -11.98 -6.00 0.50
C LYS A 133 -10.81 -6.85 0.94
N LEU A 134 -10.77 -7.30 2.19
CA LEU A 134 -9.79 -8.26 2.69
C LEU A 134 -9.87 -9.61 1.99
N ALA A 135 -11.06 -10.02 1.52
CA ALA A 135 -11.22 -11.21 0.71
C ALA A 135 -10.69 -11.03 -0.74
N GLU A 136 -10.73 -9.80 -1.27
CA GLU A 136 -10.21 -9.47 -2.61
C GLU A 136 -8.70 -9.13 -2.61
N LEU A 137 -8.22 -8.50 -1.54
CA LEU A 137 -6.86 -7.99 -1.35
C LEU A 137 -6.36 -8.40 0.03
N PRO A 138 -5.86 -9.64 0.19
CA PRO A 138 -5.33 -10.12 1.47
C PRO A 138 -4.12 -9.30 1.96
N GLU A 139 -3.41 -8.62 1.06
CA GLU A 139 -2.30 -7.70 1.38
C GLU A 139 -2.74 -6.53 2.28
N LEU A 140 -4.00 -6.11 2.20
CA LEU A 140 -4.54 -5.03 3.02
C LEU A 140 -4.43 -5.35 4.52
N ALA A 141 -4.67 -6.61 4.93
CA ALA A 141 -4.51 -7.02 6.32
C ALA A 141 -3.09 -6.81 6.83
N VAL A 142 -2.10 -7.19 6.02
CA VAL A 142 -0.68 -7.09 6.39
C VAL A 142 -0.28 -5.64 6.63
N VAL A 143 -0.72 -4.73 5.74
CA VAL A 143 -0.40 -3.29 5.87
C VAL A 143 -1.17 -2.67 7.04
N GLN A 144 -2.43 -3.04 7.26
CA GLN A 144 -3.21 -2.56 8.41
C GLN A 144 -2.63 -3.02 9.74
N ASP A 145 -2.18 -4.27 9.85
CA ASP A 145 -1.55 -4.79 11.06
C ASP A 145 -0.19 -4.11 11.31
N ALA A 146 0.60 -3.90 10.25
CA ALA A 146 1.89 -3.23 10.34
C ALA A 146 1.78 -1.76 10.81
N ASP A 147 0.73 -1.05 10.43
CA ASP A 147 0.48 0.35 10.84
C ASP A 147 0.01 0.48 12.30
N ARG A 148 -0.58 -0.59 12.86
CA ARG A 148 -1.13 -0.60 14.23
C ARG A 148 -0.13 -0.98 15.32
N LEU A 149 0.97 -1.64 14.97
CA LEU A 149 1.99 -2.17 15.89
C LEU A 149 3.07 -1.14 16.24
#